data_AF-A0A535P5X8-F1
#
_entry.id   AF-A0A535P5X8-F1
#
_cell.length_a   1.000
_cell.length_b   1.000
_cell.length_c   1.000
_cell.angle_alpha   90.00
_cell.angle_beta   90.00
_cell.angle_gamma   90.00
#
_symmetry.space_group_name_H-M   'P 1'
#
loop_
_entity.id
_entity.type
_entity.pdbx_description
1 polymer ?
#
loop_
_entity_poly.entity_id
_entity_poly.type
_entity_poly.pdbx_seq_one_letter_code
_entity_poly.pdbx_strand_id
1 'polypeptide(L)'
;MPQPPPSQDLPALYRAVLDGVAALERAGDRATASAIRREAIAAYSGAWDDRHRGVMCTLLVRLRRELDRAAERGRSTAAAGGRRRIEIRVR
;
A
#
# COMPACT_ATOMS: atom_id res chain seq x y z
N MET A 1 2.57 28.58 4.65
CA MET A 1 1.51 28.16 3.71
C MET A 1 0.33 27.64 4.52
N PRO A 2 -0.89 28.16 4.36
CA PRO A 2 -2.06 27.63 5.05
C PRO A 2 -2.41 26.25 4.47
N GLN A 3 -2.64 25.27 5.34
CA GLN A 3 -3.07 23.93 4.94
C GLN A 3 -4.54 24.01 4.48
N PRO A 4 -4.93 23.38 3.36
CA PRO A 4 -6.32 23.36 2.91
C PRO A 4 -7.22 22.70 3.98
N PRO A 5 -8.52 23.06 4.04
CA PRO A 5 -9.42 22.48 5.02
C PRO A 5 -9.49 20.94 4.84
N PRO A 6 -9.61 20.16 5.93
CA PRO A 6 -9.52 18.70 5.90
C PRO A 6 -10.51 18.04 4.93
N SER A 7 -11.66 18.68 4.68
CA SER A 7 -12.67 18.27 3.71
C SER A 7 -12.20 18.24 2.25
N GLN A 8 -11.14 18.99 1.91
CA GLN A 8 -10.58 19.06 0.56
C GLN A 8 -9.48 18.01 0.32
N ASP A 9 -8.72 17.64 1.36
CA ASP A 9 -7.63 16.65 1.28
C ASP A 9 -8.10 15.20 1.47
N LEU A 10 -9.13 14.99 2.30
CA LEU A 10 -9.63 13.66 2.66
C LEU A 10 -9.98 12.77 1.45
N PRO A 11 -10.68 13.27 0.41
CA PRO A 11 -10.97 12.47 -0.79
C PRO A 11 -9.72 12.03 -1.55
N ALA A 12 -8.68 12.88 -1.63
CA ALA A 12 -7.42 12.53 -2.29
C ALA A 12 -6.64 11.48 -1.49
N LEU A 13 -6.58 11.65 -0.17
CA LEU A 13 -5.96 10.68 0.75
C LEU A 13 -6.68 9.33 0.69
N TYR A 14 -8.01 9.33 0.65
CA TYR A 14 -8.81 8.12 0.54
C TYR A 14 -8.51 7.35 -0.77
N ARG A 15 -8.43 8.04 -1.91
CA ARG A 15 -8.06 7.41 -3.20
C ARG A 15 -6.66 6.80 -3.15
N ALA A 16 -5.69 7.52 -2.60
CA ALA A 16 -4.32 7.01 -2.44
C ALA A 16 -4.25 5.73 -1.57
N VAL A 17 -5.07 5.66 -0.52
CA VAL A 17 -5.20 4.43 0.30
C VAL A 17 -5.78 3.28 -0.52
N LEU A 18 -6.83 3.52 -1.32
CA LEU A 18 -7.43 2.48 -2.17
C LEU A 18 -6.45 1.96 -3.23
N ASP A 19 -5.64 2.83 -3.82
CA ASP A 19 -4.62 2.43 -4.80
C ASP A 19 -3.57 1.51 -4.19
N GLY A 20 -3.12 1.81 -2.95
CA GLY A 20 -2.18 0.95 -2.24
C GLY A 20 -2.81 -0.36 -1.74
N VAL A 21 -4.09 -0.36 -1.37
CA VAL A 21 -4.85 -1.60 -1.09
C VAL A 21 -4.87 -2.50 -2.33
N ALA A 22 -5.17 -1.95 -3.52
CA ALA A 22 -5.16 -2.70 -4.76
C ALA A 22 -3.76 -3.25 -5.10
N ALA A 23 -2.69 -2.52 -4.73
CA ALA A 23 -1.32 -3.01 -4.88
C ALA A 23 -1.00 -4.18 -3.93
N LEU A 24 -1.44 -4.13 -2.66
CA LEU A 24 -1.28 -5.24 -1.72
C LEU A 24 -2.06 -6.49 -2.16
N GLU A 25 -3.27 -6.32 -2.68
CA GLU A 25 -4.06 -7.43 -3.22
C GLU A 25 -3.35 -8.10 -4.40
N ARG A 26 -2.77 -7.30 -5.32
CA ARG A 26 -1.96 -7.81 -6.44
C ARG A 26 -0.68 -8.52 -5.98
N ALA A 27 -0.09 -8.10 -4.87
CA ALA A 27 1.04 -8.78 -4.23
C ALA A 27 0.65 -10.05 -3.45
N GLY A 28 -0.64 -10.39 -3.38
CA GLY A 28 -1.16 -11.59 -2.71
C GLY A 28 -1.47 -11.42 -1.22
N ASP A 29 -1.26 -10.23 -0.65
CA ASP A 29 -1.47 -9.95 0.77
C ASP A 29 -2.91 -9.48 1.07
N ARG A 30 -3.87 -10.35 0.73
CA ARG A 30 -5.31 -10.04 0.73
C ARG A 30 -5.88 -9.78 2.12
N ALA A 31 -5.33 -10.42 3.15
CA ALA A 31 -5.76 -10.25 4.53
C ALA A 31 -5.40 -8.86 5.06
N THR A 32 -4.15 -8.43 4.85
CA THR A 32 -3.65 -7.10 5.21
C THR A 32 -4.40 -6.01 4.45
N ALA A 33 -4.58 -6.19 3.13
CA ALA A 33 -5.36 -5.28 2.31
C ALA A 33 -6.80 -5.09 2.81
N SER A 34 -7.47 -6.19 3.20
CA SER A 34 -8.84 -6.15 3.73
C SER A 34 -8.96 -5.48 5.09
N ALA A 35 -7.93 -5.57 5.95
CA ALA A 35 -7.88 -4.84 7.21
C ALA A 35 -7.76 -3.33 6.97
N ILE A 36 -6.80 -2.92 6.13
CA ILE A 36 -6.55 -1.51 5.81
C ILE A 36 -7.77 -0.87 5.14
N ARG A 37 -8.45 -1.59 4.24
CA ARG A 37 -9.67 -1.10 3.57
C ARG A 37 -10.79 -0.81 4.57
N ARG A 38 -10.99 -1.67 5.57
CA ARG A 38 -12.01 -1.47 6.60
C ARG A 38 -11.70 -0.27 7.48
N GLU A 39 -10.45 -0.12 7.90
CA GLU A 39 -9.99 1.05 8.68
C GLU A 39 -10.15 2.35 7.87
N ALA A 40 -9.83 2.32 6.57
CA ALA A 40 -9.99 3.47 5.67
C ALA A 40 -11.45 3.91 5.51
N ILE A 41 -12.36 2.96 5.29
CA ILE A 41 -13.80 3.24 5.17
C ILE A 41 -14.33 3.81 6.49
N ALA A 42 -13.99 3.20 7.62
CA ALA A 42 -14.44 3.66 8.93
C ALA A 42 -14.02 5.13 9.19
N ALA A 43 -12.77 5.46 8.87
CA ALA A 43 -12.27 6.81 9.09
C ALA A 43 -12.74 7.83 8.02
N TYR A 44 -13.02 7.40 6.78
CA TYR A 44 -13.68 8.26 5.78
C TYR A 44 -15.15 8.53 6.12
N SER A 45 -15.82 7.57 6.77
CA SER A 45 -17.24 7.66 7.14
C SER A 45 -17.47 8.39 8.46
N GLY A 46 -16.41 8.68 9.21
CA GLY A 46 -16.44 9.47 10.45
C GLY A 46 -16.55 10.98 10.20
N ALA A 47 -16.61 11.77 11.27
CA ALA A 47 -16.60 13.23 11.16
C ALA A 47 -15.32 13.69 10.45
N TRP A 48 -15.42 14.44 9.35
CA TRP A 48 -14.28 14.91 8.55
C TRP A 48 -13.44 15.98 9.28
N ASP A 49 -12.83 15.57 10.39
CA ASP A 49 -12.03 16.39 11.30
C ASP A 49 -10.53 16.05 11.18
N ASP A 50 -9.70 16.84 11.85
CA ASP A 50 -8.25 16.67 11.85
C ASP A 50 -7.78 15.35 12.48
N ARG A 51 -8.59 14.73 13.34
CA ARG A 51 -8.29 13.42 13.93
C ARG A 51 -8.37 12.32 12.87
N HIS A 52 -9.40 12.34 12.02
CA HIS A 52 -9.55 11.39 10.92
C HIS A 52 -8.49 11.60 9.84
N ARG A 53 -8.08 12.85 9.60
CA ARG A 53 -6.92 13.16 8.76
C ARG A 53 -5.63 12.54 9.30
N GLY A 54 -5.38 12.66 10.61
CA GLY A 54 -4.23 12.04 11.28
C GLY A 54 -4.20 10.51 11.11
N VAL A 55 -5.35 9.84 11.29
CA VAL A 55 -5.48 8.39 11.07
C VAL A 55 -5.14 8.01 9.63
N MET A 56 -5.62 8.76 8.63
CA MET A 56 -5.26 8.49 7.22
C MET A 56 -3.77 8.63 6.95
N CYS A 57 -3.13 9.66 7.50
CA CYS A 57 -1.68 9.82 7.35
C CYS A 57 -0.92 8.64 7.97
N THR A 58 -1.31 8.16 9.16
CA THR A 58 -0.70 6.99 9.80
C THR A 58 -0.90 5.73 8.97
N LEU A 59 -2.09 5.53 8.39
CA LEU A 59 -2.37 4.41 7.51
C LEU A 59 -1.52 4.43 6.24
N LEU A 60 -1.32 5.60 5.63
CA LEU A 60 -0.44 5.75 4.46
C LEU A 60 1.01 5.39 4.77
N VAL A 61 1.54 5.83 5.91
CA VAL A 61 2.91 5.47 6.34
C VAL A 61 3.03 3.96 6.56
N ARG A 62 2.03 3.34 7.19
CA ARG A 62 2.00 1.88 7.40
C ARG A 62 1.92 1.13 6.08
N LEU A 63 1.03 1.54 5.18
CA LEU A 63 0.84 0.96 3.86
C LEU A 63 2.12 0.98 3.04
N ARG A 64 2.84 2.11 3.05
CA ARG A 64 4.12 2.23 2.35
C ARG A 64 5.16 1.22 2.84
N ARG A 65 5.27 1.06 4.16
CA ARG A 65 6.19 0.08 4.77
C ARG A 65 5.86 -1.35 4.37
N GLU A 66 4.58 -1.73 4.33
CA GLU A 66 4.20 -3.08 3.92
C GLU A 66 4.46 -3.33 2.44
N LEU A 67 4.24 -2.33 1.57
CA LEU A 67 4.61 -2.41 0.16
C LEU A 67 6.12 -2.60 -0.04
N ASP A 68 6.94 -1.87 0.71
CA ASP A 68 8.39 -2.01 0.65
C ASP A 68 8.84 -3.42 1.07
N ARG A 69 8.26 -3.98 2.15
CA ARG A 69 8.52 -5.36 2.58
C ARG A 69 8.02 -6.40 1.58
N ALA A 70 6.85 -6.20 0.98
CA ALA A 70 6.34 -7.11 -0.05
C ALA A 70 7.26 -7.13 -1.28
N ALA A 71 7.78 -5.96 -1.67
CA ALA A 71 8.76 -5.84 -2.74
C ALA A 71 10.09 -6.53 -2.39
N GLU A 72 10.57 -6.41 -1.14
CA GLU A 72 11.74 -7.15 -0.66
C GLU A 72 11.54 -8.67 -0.72
N ARG A 73 10.40 -9.18 -0.24
CA ARG A 73 10.05 -10.60 -0.32
C ARG A 73 10.05 -11.10 -1.77
N GLY A 74 9.46 -10.34 -2.69
CA GLY A 74 9.45 -10.66 -4.13
C GLY A 74 10.85 -10.64 -4.77
N ARG A 75 11.73 -9.72 -4.36
CA ARG A 75 13.13 -9.69 -4.81
C ARG A 75 13.93 -10.88 -4.27
N SER A 76 13.74 -11.26 -3.01
CA SER A 76 14.41 -12.41 -2.41
C SER A 76 14.01 -13.73 -3.07
N THR A 77 12.73 -13.91 -3.42
CA THR A 77 12.28 -15.09 -4.17
C THR A 77 12.79 -15.10 -5.61
N ALA A 78 12.84 -13.95 -6.28
CA ALA A 78 13.42 -13.84 -7.62
C ALA A 78 14.95 -14.10 -7.64
N ALA A 79 15.68 -13.58 -6.64
CA ALA A 79 17.13 -13.80 -6.50
C ALA A 79 17.47 -15.27 -6.20
N ALA A 80 16.63 -15.98 -5.45
CA ALA A 80 16.79 -17.41 -5.17
C ALA A 80 16.56 -18.30 -6.41
N GLY A 81 15.84 -17.82 -7.44
CA GLY A 81 15.57 -18.55 -8.68
C GLY A 81 16.60 -18.38 -9.81
N GLY A 82 17.60 -17.51 -9.63
CA GLY A 82 18.49 -17.02 -10.71
C GLY A 82 19.65 -17.93 -11.15
N ARG A 83 19.61 -19.25 -10.91
CA ARG A 83 20.62 -20.20 -11.41
C ARG A 83 19.99 -21.36 -12.18
N ARG A 84 19.33 -21.06 -13.30
CA ARG A 84 19.19 -22.06 -14.39
C ARG A 84 20.12 -21.68 -15.53
N ARG A 85 21.26 -22.38 -15.50
CA ARG A 85 22.21 -22.63 -16.59
C ARG A 85 21.46 -22.90 -17.89
N ILE A 86 21.70 -22.07 -18.91
CA ILE A 86 21.48 -22.44 -20.31
C ILE A 86 22.84 -22.34 -20.98
N GLU A 87 23.62 -23.42 -20.85
CA GLU A 87 24.69 -23.70 -21.81
C GLU A 87 24.00 -24.25 -23.06
N ILE A 88 23.92 -23.44 -24.11
CA ILE A 88 23.70 -23.95 -25.46
C ILE A 88 25.03 -23.79 -26.18
N ARG A 89 25.77 -24.88 -26.23
CA ARG A 89 26.91 -25.07 -27.13
C ARG A 89 26.32 -25.56 -28.45
N VAL A 90 26.44 -24.78 -29.50
CA VAL A 90 26.26 -25.28 -30.87
C VAL A 90 27.57 -25.05 -31.62
N ARG A 91 27.92 -26.13 -32.30
CA ARG A 91 29.16 -26.46 -33.00
C ARG A 91 29.49 -25.51 -34.14
#